data_AF-A0A0D4CM86-F1
#
_entry.id   AF-A0A0D4CM86-F1
#
_cell.length_a   1.000
_cell.length_b   1.000
_cell.length_c   1.000
_cell.angle_alpha   90.00
_cell.angle_beta   90.00
_cell.angle_gamma   90.00
#
_symmetry.space_group_name_H-M   'P 1'
#
loop_
_entity.id
_entity.type
_entity.pdbx_description
1 polymer ?
#
loop_
_entity_poly.entity_id
_entity_poly.type
_entity_poly.pdbx_seq_one_letter_code
_entity_poly.pdbx_strand_id
1 'polypeptide(L)'
;MRWNNNHANTINYRALIRLAFAMAIIAAMLMAILDHHQESSPAISSERITQLNQALRKKLSHDLYARVSVTSSRIVLKRSAAASTDQQLKQQLDQLSTQTNQLQRQFKTRLPVYVQNPNGQTIAEIRFNHQGWYRSQKGLKVKTAFGTQ
;
A
#
# COMPACT_ATOMS: atom_id res chain seq x y z
N MET A 1 -33.24 20.98 71.94
CA MET A 1 -31.86 20.71 71.43
C MET A 1 -31.98 20.03 70.08
N ARG A 2 -31.01 20.29 69.19
CA ARG A 2 -31.11 20.26 67.72
C ARG A 2 -31.27 18.84 67.15
N TRP A 3 -32.23 18.68 66.23
CA TRP A 3 -32.22 17.65 65.18
C TRP A 3 -31.24 18.12 64.10
N ASN A 4 -30.21 17.33 63.77
CA ASN A 4 -29.41 17.57 62.56
C ASN A 4 -29.37 16.30 61.72
N ASN A 5 -29.83 16.46 60.48
CA ASN A 5 -30.00 15.44 59.47
C ASN A 5 -28.63 15.00 58.93
N ASN A 6 -28.18 13.80 59.29
CA ASN A 6 -27.24 13.09 58.42
C ASN A 6 -28.06 12.46 57.30
N HIS A 7 -28.25 13.23 56.22
CA HIS A 7 -28.60 12.70 54.91
C HIS A 7 -27.52 11.66 54.55
N ALA A 8 -27.84 10.39 54.74
CA ALA A 8 -27.05 9.30 54.21
C ALA A 8 -27.09 9.42 52.68
N ASN A 9 -26.07 10.07 52.13
CA ASN A 9 -25.84 10.18 50.70
C ASN A 9 -25.44 8.79 50.20
N THR A 10 -26.44 7.92 50.05
CA THR A 10 -26.25 6.56 49.59
C THR A 10 -25.96 6.66 48.11
N ILE A 11 -24.67 6.71 47.78
CA ILE A 11 -24.19 6.75 46.41
C ILE A 11 -24.78 5.54 45.69
N ASN A 12 -25.75 5.79 44.80
CA ASN A 12 -26.39 4.74 44.01
C ASN A 12 -25.39 4.22 42.99
N TYR A 13 -24.59 3.21 43.37
CA TYR A 13 -23.58 2.58 42.51
C TYR A 13 -24.16 2.12 41.16
N ARG A 14 -25.45 1.74 41.12
CA ARG A 14 -26.17 1.46 39.87
C ARG A 14 -26.28 2.66 38.93
N ALA A 15 -26.48 3.86 39.46
CA ALA A 15 -26.51 5.10 38.68
C ALA A 15 -25.10 5.47 38.20
N LEU A 16 -24.08 5.30 39.04
CA LEU A 16 -22.68 5.51 38.64
C LEU A 16 -22.23 4.54 37.55
N ILE A 17 -22.61 3.27 37.62
CA ILE A 17 -22.29 2.27 36.58
C ILE A 17 -22.98 2.62 35.26
N ARG A 18 -24.25 3.06 35.30
CA ARG A 18 -24.97 3.52 34.09
C ARG A 18 -24.33 4.77 33.49
N LEU A 19 -23.89 5.71 34.33
CA LEU A 19 -23.19 6.91 33.88
C LEU A 19 -21.84 6.56 33.24
N ALA A 20 -21.09 5.63 33.84
CA ALA A 20 -19.83 5.14 33.29
C ALA A 20 -20.02 4.45 31.93
N PHE A 21 -21.07 3.64 31.77
CA PHE A 21 -21.43 3.03 30.47
C PHE A 21 -21.83 4.08 29.43
N ALA A 22 -22.63 5.08 29.80
CA ALA A 22 -23.02 6.15 28.89
C ALA A 22 -21.79 6.98 28.44
N MET A 23 -20.87 7.29 29.35
CA MET A 23 -19.62 7.98 29.03
C MET A 23 -18.70 7.14 28.14
N ALA A 24 -18.65 5.82 28.34
CA ALA A 24 -17.90 4.92 27.47
C ALA A 24 -18.45 4.88 26.03
N ILE A 25 -19.78 4.95 25.87
CA ILE A 25 -20.42 5.01 24.54
C ILE A 25 -20.15 6.36 23.88
N ILE A 26 -20.25 7.47 24.60
CA ILE A 26 -19.95 8.81 24.07
C ILE A 26 -18.47 8.94 23.69
N ALA A 27 -17.55 8.40 24.50
CA ALA A 27 -16.13 8.35 24.19
C ALA A 27 -15.83 7.47 22.96
N ALA A 28 -16.50 6.32 22.83
CA ALA A 28 -16.38 5.46 21.64
C ALA A 28 -16.94 6.15 20.38
N MET A 29 -18.03 6.90 20.49
CA MET A 29 -18.57 7.70 19.39
C MET A 29 -17.63 8.87 19.02
N LEU A 30 -17.04 9.55 20.00
CA LEU A 30 -16.05 10.61 19.75
C LEU A 30 -14.77 10.05 19.12
N MET A 31 -14.27 8.88 19.58
CA MET A 31 -13.16 8.19 18.91
C MET A 31 -13.56 7.73 17.51
N ALA A 32 -14.78 7.24 17.28
CA ALA A 32 -15.23 6.86 15.93
C ALA A 32 -15.37 8.07 14.97
N ILE A 33 -15.68 9.26 15.49
CA ILE A 33 -15.73 10.51 14.71
C ILE A 33 -14.32 11.07 14.48
N LEU A 34 -13.43 11.05 15.48
CA LEU A 34 -12.03 11.44 15.30
C LEU A 34 -11.23 10.46 14.43
N ASP A 35 -11.54 9.16 14.47
CA ASP A 35 -10.93 8.13 13.61
C ASP A 35 -11.56 8.12 12.20
N HIS A 36 -12.74 8.74 12.02
CA HIS A 36 -13.28 9.11 10.70
C HIS A 36 -12.69 10.40 10.13
N HIS A 37 -11.96 11.17 10.93
CA HIS A 37 -10.93 12.05 10.41
C HIS A 37 -9.65 11.24 10.17
N GLN A 38 -9.77 10.14 9.42
CA GLN A 38 -8.65 9.65 8.65
C GLN A 38 -8.21 10.82 7.79
N GLU A 39 -7.06 11.36 8.17
CA GLU A 39 -6.14 12.02 7.27
C GLU A 39 -6.32 11.41 5.89
N SER A 40 -7.01 12.13 5.03
CA SER A 40 -6.78 12.03 3.61
C SER A 40 -5.37 12.56 3.37
N SER A 41 -4.34 11.79 3.82
CA SER A 41 -3.19 11.51 2.98
C SER A 41 -3.78 11.35 1.60
N PRO A 42 -3.46 12.21 0.62
CA PRO A 42 -4.20 12.22 -0.63
C PRO A 42 -4.02 10.82 -1.22
N ALA A 43 -5.03 9.97 -1.02
CA ALA A 43 -5.08 8.65 -1.61
C ALA A 43 -4.84 8.95 -3.08
N ILE A 44 -3.75 8.44 -3.64
CA ILE A 44 -3.33 8.75 -5.01
C ILE A 44 -4.60 8.71 -5.83
N SER A 45 -5.01 9.87 -6.37
CA SER A 45 -6.38 10.00 -6.86
C SER A 45 -6.63 8.90 -7.88
N SER A 46 -7.84 8.33 -7.88
CA SER A 46 -8.21 7.28 -8.85
C SER A 46 -7.84 7.69 -10.28
N GLU A 47 -7.92 8.98 -10.57
CA GLU A 47 -7.44 9.60 -11.81
C GLU A 47 -5.93 9.41 -12.04
N ARG A 48 -5.07 9.72 -11.07
CA ARG A 48 -3.61 9.49 -11.18
C ARG A 48 -3.26 8.02 -11.32
N ILE A 49 -3.97 7.13 -10.63
CA ILE A 49 -3.82 5.67 -10.79
C ILE A 49 -4.17 5.26 -12.23
N THR A 50 -5.26 5.80 -12.76
CA THR A 50 -5.72 5.53 -14.13
C THR A 50 -4.73 6.06 -15.16
N GLN A 51 -4.25 7.29 -15.01
CA GLN A 51 -3.26 7.91 -15.91
C GLN A 51 -1.92 7.17 -15.86
N LEU A 52 -1.45 6.77 -14.67
CA LEU A 52 -0.24 5.96 -14.51
C LEU A 52 -0.39 4.59 -15.18
N ASN A 53 -1.54 3.93 -15.02
CA ASN A 53 -1.81 2.65 -15.68
C ASN A 53 -1.80 2.78 -17.21
N GLN A 54 -2.43 3.81 -17.75
CA GLN A 54 -2.43 4.10 -19.20
C GLN A 54 -1.02 4.40 -19.70
N ALA A 55 -0.25 5.22 -18.99
CA ALA A 55 1.11 5.57 -19.36
C ALA A 55 2.05 4.36 -19.31
N LEU A 56 1.92 3.51 -18.29
CA LEU A 56 2.67 2.26 -18.19
C LEU A 56 2.34 1.31 -19.34
N ARG A 57 1.06 1.13 -19.68
CA ARG A 57 0.64 0.32 -20.83
C ARG A 57 1.21 0.84 -22.14
N LYS A 58 1.30 2.16 -22.31
CA LYS A 58 1.86 2.78 -23.52
C LYS A 58 3.39 2.68 -23.61
N LYS A 59 4.10 2.75 -22.48
CA LYS A 59 5.57 2.78 -22.41
C LYS A 59 6.20 1.39 -22.32
N LEU A 60 5.53 0.44 -21.68
CA LEU A 60 6.02 -0.92 -21.53
C LEU A 60 5.74 -1.71 -22.82
N SER A 61 6.69 -2.55 -23.24
CA SER A 61 6.52 -3.40 -24.41
C SER A 61 5.41 -4.44 -24.14
N HIS A 62 4.39 -4.45 -25.01
CA HIS A 62 3.30 -5.43 -24.99
C HIS A 62 3.80 -6.86 -25.24
N ASP A 63 4.93 -7.02 -25.94
CA ASP A 63 5.55 -8.31 -26.19
C ASP A 63 6.15 -8.90 -24.91
N LEU A 64 6.57 -8.04 -23.98
CA LEU A 64 7.17 -8.45 -22.70
C LEU A 64 6.14 -8.59 -21.58
N TYR A 65 5.10 -7.75 -21.56
CA TYR A 65 4.10 -7.72 -20.50
C TYR A 65 2.68 -7.88 -21.03
N ALA A 66 2.05 -9.01 -20.70
CA ALA A 66 0.69 -9.34 -21.10
C ALA A 66 -0.35 -8.57 -20.29
N ARG A 67 -0.02 -8.14 -19.06
CA ARG A 67 -0.94 -7.39 -18.22
C ARG A 67 -0.22 -6.40 -17.32
N VAL A 68 -0.76 -5.18 -17.29
CA VAL A 68 -0.39 -4.12 -16.35
C VAL A 68 -1.59 -3.81 -15.48
N SER A 69 -1.40 -3.87 -14.16
CA SER A 69 -2.39 -3.52 -13.15
C SER A 69 -1.78 -2.54 -12.16
N VAL A 70 -2.44 -1.41 -11.94
CA VAL A 70 -2.01 -0.40 -10.95
C VAL A 70 -3.13 -0.25 -9.94
N THR A 71 -2.79 -0.35 -8.66
CA THR A 71 -3.67 -0.06 -7.54
C THR A 71 -3.11 1.12 -6.74
N SER A 72 -3.84 1.57 -5.73
CA SER A 72 -3.37 2.61 -4.80
C SER A 72 -2.15 2.18 -3.97
N SER A 73 -1.84 0.88 -3.93
CA SER A 73 -0.78 0.31 -3.09
C SER A 73 0.37 -0.33 -3.86
N ARG A 74 0.17 -0.73 -5.13
CA ARG A 74 1.19 -1.44 -5.91
C ARG A 74 0.94 -1.41 -7.41
N ILE A 75 2.00 -1.67 -8.16
CA ILE A 75 1.96 -1.97 -9.59
C ILE A 75 2.26 -3.46 -9.75
N VAL A 76 1.45 -4.17 -10.53
CA VAL A 76 1.66 -5.59 -10.87
C VAL A 76 1.79 -5.74 -12.37
N LEU A 77 2.89 -6.34 -12.81
CA LEU A 77 3.22 -6.56 -14.21
C LEU A 77 3.32 -8.06 -14.48
N LYS A 78 2.41 -8.59 -15.27
CA LYS A 78 2.43 -10.00 -15.68
C LYS A 78 3.19 -10.11 -17.00
N ARG A 79 4.26 -10.91 -17.01
CA ARG A 79 5.07 -11.15 -18.20
C ARG A 79 4.35 -12.04 -19.20
N SER A 80 4.60 -11.82 -20.48
CA SER A 80 4.05 -12.61 -21.59
C SER A 80 4.84 -13.91 -21.82
N ALA A 81 6.15 -13.91 -21.56
CA ALA A 81 7.04 -15.05 -21.79
C ALA A 81 7.58 -15.65 -20.48
N ALA A 82 7.64 -16.98 -20.40
CA ALA A 82 8.04 -17.72 -19.21
C ALA A 82 9.56 -17.88 -19.05
N ALA A 83 10.32 -17.83 -20.15
CA ALA A 83 11.76 -18.11 -20.14
C ALA A 83 12.57 -16.87 -20.51
N SER A 84 13.39 -16.41 -19.58
CA SER A 84 14.47 -15.47 -19.87
C SER A 84 15.68 -15.91 -19.07
N THR A 85 16.86 -15.82 -19.66
CA THR A 85 18.08 -16.11 -18.93
C THR A 85 18.22 -15.13 -17.77
N ASP A 86 18.99 -15.50 -16.74
CA ASP A 86 19.24 -14.62 -15.59
C ASP A 86 19.72 -13.23 -16.01
N GLN A 87 20.56 -13.15 -17.05
CA GLN A 87 21.11 -11.90 -17.57
C GLN A 87 20.04 -11.07 -18.32
N GLN A 88 19.20 -11.72 -19.13
CA GLN A 88 18.07 -11.06 -19.79
C GLN A 88 17.03 -10.56 -18.78
N LEU A 89 16.68 -11.37 -17.78
CA LEU A 89 15.78 -10.99 -16.71
C LEU A 89 16.32 -9.77 -15.96
N LYS A 90 17.62 -9.78 -15.60
CA LYS A 90 18.26 -8.63 -14.95
C LYS A 90 18.16 -7.37 -15.80
N GLN A 91 18.52 -7.44 -17.09
CA GLN A 91 18.47 -6.29 -17.99
C GLN A 91 17.04 -5.75 -18.14
N GLN A 92 16.06 -6.63 -18.27
CA GLN A 92 14.64 -6.24 -18.35
C GLN A 92 14.16 -5.55 -17.07
N LEU A 93 14.54 -6.06 -15.88
CA LEU A 93 14.18 -5.44 -14.61
C LEU A 93 14.89 -4.10 -14.39
N ASP A 94 16.13 -3.96 -14.83
CA ASP A 94 16.86 -2.68 -14.79
C ASP A 94 16.19 -1.62 -15.68
N GLN A 95 15.81 -1.98 -16.91
CA GLN A 95 15.05 -1.09 -17.81
C GLN A 95 13.68 -0.76 -17.24
N LEU A 96 12.97 -1.75 -16.71
CA LEU A 96 11.66 -1.59 -16.10
C LEU A 96 11.72 -0.62 -14.91
N SER A 97 12.71 -0.77 -14.04
CA SER A 97 12.94 0.13 -12.91
C SER A 97 13.08 1.58 -13.39
N THR A 98 13.92 1.84 -14.38
CA THR A 98 14.12 3.19 -14.91
C THR A 98 12.82 3.78 -15.49
N GLN A 99 12.11 3.03 -16.32
CA GLN A 99 10.87 3.49 -16.97
C GLN A 99 9.75 3.73 -15.95
N THR A 100 9.54 2.79 -15.04
CA THR A 100 8.51 2.91 -14.00
C THR A 100 8.83 4.08 -13.06
N ASN A 101 10.09 4.27 -12.65
CA ASN A 101 10.48 5.39 -11.79
C ASN A 101 10.28 6.75 -12.47
N GLN A 102 10.58 6.88 -13.76
CA GLN A 102 10.30 8.12 -14.51
C GLN A 102 8.80 8.45 -14.50
N LEU A 103 7.95 7.48 -14.82
CA LEU A 103 6.50 7.65 -14.80
C LEU A 103 5.98 7.95 -13.40
N GLN A 104 6.44 7.22 -12.40
CA GLN A 104 6.05 7.44 -11.01
C GLN A 104 6.44 8.83 -10.50
N ARG A 105 7.60 9.37 -10.88
CA ARG A 105 7.98 10.77 -10.60
C ARG A 105 7.06 11.76 -11.30
N GLN A 106 6.73 11.52 -12.58
CA GLN A 106 5.81 12.36 -13.36
C GLN A 106 4.42 12.43 -12.72
N PHE A 107 3.87 11.30 -12.28
CA PHE A 107 2.55 11.22 -11.66
C PHE A 107 2.56 11.42 -10.13
N LYS A 108 3.74 11.72 -9.55
CA LYS A 108 3.96 11.90 -8.09
C LYS A 108 3.45 10.70 -7.26
N THR A 109 3.75 9.49 -7.70
CA THR A 109 3.40 8.23 -7.03
C THR A 109 4.66 7.52 -6.52
N ARG A 110 4.51 6.69 -5.47
CA ARG A 110 5.61 5.90 -4.88
C ARG A 110 5.17 4.46 -4.59
N LEU A 111 4.76 3.76 -5.63
CA LEU A 111 4.23 2.41 -5.59
C LEU A 111 5.35 1.39 -5.85
N PRO A 112 5.44 0.32 -5.03
CA PRO A 112 6.28 -0.83 -5.36
C PRO A 112 5.75 -1.54 -6.61
N VAL A 113 6.66 -2.05 -7.43
CA VAL A 113 6.38 -2.79 -8.66
C VAL A 113 6.68 -4.26 -8.42
N TYR A 114 5.68 -5.11 -8.64
CA TYR A 114 5.80 -6.56 -8.61
C TYR A 114 5.74 -7.11 -10.02
N VAL A 115 6.69 -7.96 -10.37
CA VAL A 115 6.73 -8.64 -11.67
C VAL A 115 6.36 -10.10 -11.47
N GLN A 116 5.39 -10.57 -12.23
CA GLN A 116 4.89 -11.94 -12.20
C GLN A 116 5.26 -12.69 -13.48
N ASN A 117 5.57 -13.98 -13.35
CA ASN A 117 5.66 -14.87 -14.50
C ASN A 117 4.26 -15.16 -15.11
N PRO A 118 4.17 -15.82 -16.28
CA PRO A 118 2.87 -16.17 -16.86
C PRO A 118 1.96 -17.00 -15.93
N ASN A 119 2.55 -17.74 -15.00
CA ASN A 119 1.85 -18.55 -14.00
C ASN A 119 1.33 -17.72 -12.80
N GLY A 120 1.56 -16.40 -12.79
CA GLY A 120 1.11 -15.50 -11.73
C GLY A 120 2.01 -15.45 -10.49
N GLN A 121 3.14 -16.16 -10.48
CA GLN A 121 4.09 -16.13 -9.38
C GLN A 121 4.94 -14.86 -9.45
N THR A 122 5.07 -14.15 -8.33
CA THR A 122 5.97 -12.99 -8.24
C THR A 122 7.41 -13.43 -8.33
N ILE A 123 8.09 -12.96 -9.37
CA ILE A 123 9.51 -13.23 -9.65
C ILE A 123 10.38 -12.00 -9.45
N ALA A 124 9.83 -10.82 -9.23
CA ALA A 124 10.60 -9.66 -8.80
C ALA A 124 9.75 -8.66 -8.03
N GLU A 125 10.40 -7.92 -7.14
CA GLU A 125 9.91 -6.73 -6.48
C GLU A 125 10.91 -5.60 -6.72
N ILE A 126 10.43 -4.44 -7.13
CA ILE A 126 11.21 -3.22 -7.30
C ILE A 126 10.52 -2.13 -6.48
N ARG A 127 11.23 -1.58 -5.51
CA ARG A 127 10.76 -0.46 -4.70
C ARG A 127 11.14 0.86 -5.36
N PHE A 128 10.45 1.93 -4.97
CA PHE A 128 10.70 3.27 -5.48
C PHE A 128 12.13 3.78 -5.21
N ASN A 129 12.77 3.32 -4.13
CA ASN A 129 14.16 3.63 -3.81
C ASN A 129 15.17 2.79 -4.63
N HIS A 130 14.75 2.18 -5.73
CA HIS A 130 15.53 1.29 -6.58
C HIS A 130 16.01 0.00 -5.92
N GLN A 131 15.64 -0.29 -4.67
CA GLN A 131 15.97 -1.55 -4.01
C GLN A 131 14.94 -2.63 -4.35
N GLY A 132 15.35 -3.89 -4.28
CA GLY A 132 14.39 -4.99 -4.31
C GLY A 132 15.04 -6.35 -4.50
N TRP A 133 14.31 -7.26 -5.13
CA TRP A 133 14.78 -8.62 -5.34
C TRP A 133 14.19 -9.19 -6.63
N TYR A 134 14.85 -10.21 -7.18
CA TYR A 134 14.33 -10.99 -8.28
C TYR A 134 14.68 -12.47 -8.12
N ARG A 135 13.81 -13.35 -8.58
CA ARG A 135 14.00 -14.80 -8.58
C ARG A 135 14.47 -15.21 -9.98
N SER A 136 15.74 -15.59 -10.01
CA SER A 136 16.42 -16.11 -11.18
C SER A 136 16.26 -17.63 -11.28
N GLN A 137 16.68 -18.26 -12.37
CA GLN A 137 16.64 -19.73 -12.49
C GLN A 137 17.51 -20.41 -11.42
N LYS A 138 18.58 -19.71 -11.00
CA LYS A 138 19.52 -20.16 -9.96
C LYS A 138 19.03 -19.86 -8.53
N GLY A 139 17.83 -19.31 -8.37
CA GLY A 139 17.26 -18.96 -7.06
C GLY A 139 17.04 -17.45 -6.85
N LEU A 140 16.70 -17.08 -5.61
CA LEU A 140 16.41 -15.70 -5.21
C LEU A 140 17.69 -14.86 -5.17
N LYS A 141 17.69 -13.74 -5.88
CA LYS A 141 18.77 -12.75 -5.91
C LYS A 141 18.24 -11.43 -5.35
N VAL A 142 18.78 -11.01 -4.21
CA VAL A 142 18.49 -9.70 -3.62
C VAL A 142 19.37 -8.66 -4.32
N LYS A 143 18.79 -7.56 -4.79
CA LYS A 143 19.52 -6.48 -5.47
C LYS A 143 19.21 -5.15 -4.80
N THR A 144 20.25 -4.49 -4.30
CA THR A 144 20.12 -3.21 -3.61
C THR A 144 19.91 -2.03 -4.56
N ALA A 145 20.13 -2.18 -5.88
CA ALA A 145 19.85 -1.13 -6.86
C ALA A 145 19.45 -1.70 -8.24
N PHE A 146 18.28 -1.33 -8.72
CA PHE A 146 17.80 -1.56 -10.09
C PHE A 146 17.87 -0.26 -10.89
N GLY A 147 18.46 -0.30 -12.08
CA GLY A 147 18.54 0.87 -12.97
C GLY A 147 19.68 1.85 -12.69
N THR A 148 20.64 1.51 -11.83
CA THR A 148 21.93 2.21 -11.75
C THR A 148 22.86 1.66 -12.82
N GLN A 149 23.23 2.50 -13.80
CA GLN A 149 24.44 2.30 -14.60
C GLN A 149 25.66 2.56 -13.74
#